data_AF-A0A6A5BQP2-F1
#
_entry.id   AF-A0A6A5BQP2-F1
#
_cell.length_a   1.000
_cell.length_b   1.000
_cell.length_c   1.000
_cell.angle_alpha   90.00
_cell.angle_beta   90.00
_cell.angle_gamma   90.00
#
_symmetry.space_group_name_H-M   'P 1'
#
loop_
_entity.id
_entity.type
_entity.pdbx_description
1 polymer ?
#
loop_
_entity_poly.entity_id
_entity_poly.type
_entity_poly.pdbx_seq_one_letter_code
_entity_poly.pdbx_strand_id
1 'polypeptide(L)'
;MHANETELTATHSSMWVLDGFIFSTTGCGSGSFNSYLFIVEIVIYLVLILTVSIFVLFVKRDVWKVKTEVFAIFFNWAILGLAYCVSLFSDVSNLVDYYVPWSSIMFMAAMIDTFISVTIPVFFFQRAHKSSSHSENAKNANSANDNMQSSATNDITMCLKHPEIYPLFLSFGERSYAPEDILCYNLVEQFKNSSQRNRKKIVCTLCDTYLKHAAPLQLNLSNQDVEKLAPIFEMQQKILEENKQRFSMSTLSRGIEIPSNFLDNLQQMSERNLVDLYERFYEAHRKLLKDKLGIVGKTNRREECLLRSNERA
;
A
#
# COMPACT_ATOMS: atom_id res chain seq x y z
N MET A 1 -73.40 -14.06 -37.90
CA MET A 1 -73.30 -12.67 -37.43
C MET A 1 -73.64 -12.69 -35.94
N HIS A 2 -72.76 -12.44 -34.97
CA HIS A 2 -71.47 -11.78 -34.95
C HIS A 2 -70.54 -12.54 -33.97
N ALA A 3 -69.30 -12.74 -34.38
CA ALA A 3 -68.18 -13.01 -33.49
C ALA A 3 -67.88 -11.72 -32.70
N ASN A 4 -67.56 -11.84 -31.41
CA ASN A 4 -66.87 -10.80 -30.65
C ASN A 4 -65.66 -11.43 -29.97
N GLU A 5 -64.52 -11.21 -30.61
CA GLU A 5 -63.17 -11.35 -30.05
C GLU A 5 -63.08 -10.47 -28.79
N THR A 6 -62.88 -11.09 -27.64
CA THR A 6 -62.38 -10.39 -26.45
C THR A 6 -60.87 -10.57 -26.45
N GLU A 7 -60.22 -9.62 -27.12
CA GLU A 7 -58.78 -9.47 -27.22
C GLU A 7 -58.20 -9.23 -25.81
N LEU A 8 -57.67 -10.30 -25.22
CA LEU A 8 -56.93 -10.26 -23.97
C LEU A 8 -55.57 -9.62 -24.26
N THR A 9 -55.52 -8.29 -24.28
CA THR A 9 -54.27 -7.54 -24.40
C THR A 9 -53.47 -7.75 -23.12
N ALA A 10 -52.56 -8.72 -23.16
CA ALA A 10 -51.46 -8.83 -22.21
C ALA A 10 -50.59 -7.58 -22.36
N THR A 11 -50.94 -6.53 -21.63
CA THR A 11 -50.08 -5.37 -21.44
C THR A 11 -48.82 -5.86 -20.75
N HIS A 12 -47.75 -5.97 -21.52
CA HIS A 12 -46.38 -6.00 -21.02
C HIS A 12 -46.19 -4.74 -20.18
N SER A 13 -46.48 -4.84 -18.88
CA SER A 13 -46.17 -3.80 -17.92
C SER A 13 -44.65 -3.70 -17.88
N SER A 14 -44.13 -2.65 -18.52
CA SER A 14 -42.76 -2.21 -18.40
C SER A 14 -42.48 -2.01 -16.91
N MET A 15 -41.75 -2.96 -16.33
CA MET A 15 -41.37 -3.10 -14.92
C MET A 15 -40.60 -1.90 -14.32
N TRP A 16 -40.44 -0.82 -15.09
CA TRP A 16 -39.60 0.32 -14.76
C TRP A 16 -40.36 1.63 -14.56
N VAL A 17 -41.68 1.69 -14.87
CA VAL A 17 -42.46 2.93 -14.70
C VAL A 17 -43.92 2.62 -14.33
N LEU A 18 -44.18 2.02 -13.17
CA LEU A 18 -45.49 2.15 -12.53
C LEU A 18 -45.30 2.87 -11.19
N ASP A 19 -45.92 4.05 -11.11
CA ASP A 19 -46.04 4.98 -9.98
C ASP A 19 -44.77 5.77 -9.58
N GLY A 20 -44.49 6.79 -10.40
CA GLY A 20 -43.63 7.93 -10.08
C GLY A 20 -44.22 8.86 -9.00
N PHE A 21 -44.61 8.31 -7.86
CA PHE A 21 -44.77 9.10 -6.64
C PHE A 21 -43.57 8.85 -5.73
N ILE A 22 -42.65 9.83 -5.72
CA ILE A 22 -41.58 9.91 -4.70
C ILE A 22 -42.17 9.93 -3.27
N PHE A 23 -43.49 10.19 -3.13
CA PHE A 23 -44.25 10.15 -1.87
C PHE A 23 -45.54 9.33 -1.99
N SER A 24 -45.48 8.12 -2.56
CA SER A 24 -46.63 7.21 -2.50
C SER A 24 -46.88 6.78 -1.05
N THR A 25 -48.11 6.99 -0.55
CA THR A 25 -48.55 6.56 0.79
C THR A 25 -48.77 5.05 0.87
N THR A 26 -49.00 4.40 -0.26
CA THR A 26 -48.70 2.98 -0.44
C THR A 26 -47.19 2.92 -0.65
N GLY A 27 -46.44 2.76 0.45
CA GLY A 27 -44.98 2.76 0.43
C GLY A 27 -44.44 1.90 -0.71
N CYS A 28 -43.26 2.25 -1.23
CA CYS A 28 -42.57 1.47 -2.26
C CYS A 28 -42.34 0.06 -1.70
N GLY A 29 -43.34 -0.81 -1.87
CA GLY A 29 -43.37 -2.14 -1.34
C GLY A 29 -42.29 -2.88 -2.08
N SER A 30 -41.11 -2.95 -1.45
CA SER A 30 -40.05 -3.81 -1.93
C SER A 30 -40.65 -5.20 -1.92
N GLY A 31 -41.06 -5.67 -3.09
CA GLY A 31 -41.68 -6.97 -3.25
C GLY A 31 -40.79 -8.03 -2.60
N SER A 32 -41.39 -9.16 -2.22
CA SER A 32 -40.65 -10.29 -1.64
C SER A 32 -39.39 -10.63 -2.45
N PHE A 33 -39.43 -10.46 -3.78
CA PHE A 33 -38.29 -10.56 -4.68
C PHE A 33 -37.07 -9.71 -4.28
N ASN A 34 -37.24 -8.40 -4.01
CA ASN A 34 -36.13 -7.52 -3.63
C ASN A 34 -35.52 -7.94 -2.29
N SER A 35 -36.37 -8.36 -1.35
CA SER A 35 -35.91 -8.86 -0.05
C SER A 35 -35.04 -10.12 -0.22
N TYR A 36 -35.47 -11.07 -1.06
CA TYR A 36 -34.67 -12.26 -1.37
C TYR A 36 -33.34 -11.91 -2.06
N LEU A 37 -33.33 -10.94 -2.97
CA LEU A 37 -32.12 -10.48 -3.65
C LEU A 37 -31.10 -9.95 -2.63
N PHE A 38 -31.53 -9.08 -1.70
CA PHE A 38 -30.64 -8.55 -0.66
C PHE A 38 -30.13 -9.64 0.29
N ILE A 39 -30.97 -10.61 0.67
CA ILE A 39 -30.52 -11.74 1.50
C ILE A 39 -29.40 -12.51 0.78
N VAL A 40 -29.57 -12.81 -0.51
CA VAL A 40 -28.56 -13.51 -1.31
C VAL A 40 -27.27 -12.68 -1.39
N GLU A 41 -27.38 -11.37 -1.61
CA GLU A 41 -26.24 -10.46 -1.64
C GLU A 41 -25.47 -10.43 -0.31
N ILE A 42 -26.17 -10.32 0.83
CA ILE A 42 -25.57 -10.37 2.19
C ILE A 42 -24.83 -11.69 2.39
N VAL A 43 -25.45 -12.81 2.01
CA VAL A 43 -24.84 -14.14 2.17
C VAL A 43 -23.56 -14.25 1.35
N ILE A 44 -23.58 -13.81 0.08
CA ILE A 44 -22.39 -13.81 -0.78
C ILE A 44 -21.29 -12.93 -0.16
N TYR A 45 -21.64 -11.72 0.28
CA TYR A 45 -20.69 -10.80 0.89
C TYR A 45 -20.08 -11.39 2.17
N LEU A 46 -20.89 -11.97 3.06
CA LEU A 46 -20.45 -12.62 4.29
C LEU A 46 -19.50 -13.81 4.01
N VAL A 47 -19.76 -14.60 2.97
CA VAL A 47 -18.87 -15.71 2.56
C VAL A 47 -17.53 -15.18 2.06
N LEU A 48 -17.53 -14.13 1.24
CA LEU A 48 -16.31 -13.51 0.73
C LEU A 48 -15.46 -12.94 1.87
N ILE A 49 -16.06 -12.14 2.77
CA ILE A 49 -15.31 -11.55 3.88
C ILE A 49 -14.82 -12.59 4.88
N LEU A 50 -15.59 -13.64 5.15
CA LEU A 50 -15.16 -14.75 6.00
C LEU A 50 -13.95 -15.45 5.39
N THR A 51 -13.98 -15.70 4.08
CA THR A 51 -12.87 -16.32 3.34
C THR A 51 -11.61 -15.45 3.43
N VAL A 52 -11.73 -14.14 3.15
CA VAL A 52 -10.62 -13.19 3.28
C VAL A 52 -10.10 -13.13 4.71
N SER A 53 -10.99 -13.11 5.71
CA SER A 53 -10.62 -13.11 7.14
C SER A 53 -9.79 -14.34 7.52
N ILE A 54 -10.16 -15.53 7.02
CA ILE A 54 -9.40 -16.76 7.21
C ILE A 54 -8.01 -16.63 6.58
N PHE A 55 -7.90 -16.16 5.33
CA PHE A 55 -6.59 -15.94 4.69
C PHE A 55 -5.72 -14.96 5.48
N VAL A 56 -6.31 -13.88 5.96
CA VAL A 56 -5.63 -12.82 6.72
C VAL A 56 -5.12 -13.32 8.07
N LEU A 57 -5.78 -14.31 8.70
CA LEU A 57 -5.27 -14.97 9.90
C LEU A 57 -3.92 -15.68 9.68
N PHE A 58 -3.71 -16.27 8.50
CA PHE A 58 -2.46 -16.96 8.14
C PHE A 58 -1.30 -16.00 7.81
N VAL A 59 -1.56 -14.72 7.61
CA VAL A 59 -0.50 -13.72 7.40
C VAL A 59 0.26 -13.51 8.71
N LYS A 60 1.51 -14.01 8.78
CA LYS A 60 2.31 -14.07 10.03
C LYS A 60 2.57 -12.71 10.69
N ARG A 61 2.67 -11.63 9.93
CA ARG A 61 2.94 -10.29 10.47
C ARG A 61 2.02 -9.27 9.82
N ASP A 62 1.25 -8.59 10.66
CA ASP A 62 0.30 -7.57 10.24
C ASP A 62 0.94 -6.18 10.40
N VAL A 63 1.76 -5.81 9.42
CA VAL A 63 2.48 -4.53 9.42
C VAL A 63 1.51 -3.35 9.32
N TRP A 64 0.41 -3.53 8.59
CA TRP A 64 -0.55 -2.48 8.24
C TRP A 64 -1.84 -2.50 9.04
N LYS A 65 -1.94 -3.37 10.06
CA LYS A 65 -3.18 -3.59 10.80
C LYS A 65 -4.36 -4.02 9.90
N VAL A 66 -4.07 -4.68 8.79
CA VAL A 66 -5.05 -5.25 7.85
C VAL A 66 -5.97 -6.23 8.57
N LYS A 67 -5.45 -6.98 9.56
CA LYS A 67 -6.29 -7.87 10.36
C LYS A 67 -7.36 -7.08 11.10
N THR A 68 -6.96 -5.98 11.73
CA THR A 68 -7.89 -5.11 12.47
C THR A 68 -8.97 -4.54 11.56
N GLU A 69 -8.60 -4.08 10.36
CA GLU A 69 -9.54 -3.57 9.35
C GLU A 69 -10.52 -4.65 8.91
N VAL A 70 -10.02 -5.80 8.45
CA VAL A 70 -10.85 -6.92 7.97
C VAL A 70 -11.78 -7.43 9.07
N PHE A 71 -11.30 -7.52 10.33
CA PHE A 71 -12.16 -7.87 11.46
C PHE A 71 -13.22 -6.80 11.72
N ALA A 72 -12.89 -5.50 11.66
CA ALA A 72 -13.86 -4.43 11.86
C ALA A 72 -14.96 -4.48 10.79
N ILE A 73 -14.61 -4.72 9.53
CA ILE A 73 -15.58 -4.88 8.44
C ILE A 73 -16.43 -6.14 8.66
N PHE A 74 -15.82 -7.26 9.06
CA PHE A 74 -16.56 -8.49 9.37
C PHE A 74 -17.59 -8.27 10.48
N PHE A 75 -17.21 -7.63 11.58
CA PHE A 75 -18.14 -7.30 12.66
C PHE A 75 -19.23 -6.34 12.23
N ASN A 76 -18.92 -5.32 11.42
CA ASN A 76 -19.91 -4.38 10.87
C ASN A 76 -21.00 -5.13 10.08
N TRP A 77 -20.60 -5.98 9.14
CA TRP A 77 -21.53 -6.75 8.32
C TRP A 77 -22.28 -7.82 9.11
N ALA A 78 -21.66 -8.45 10.11
CA ALA A 78 -22.35 -9.39 10.99
C ALA A 78 -23.46 -8.71 11.81
N ILE A 79 -23.18 -7.54 12.39
CA ILE A 79 -24.16 -6.79 13.19
C ILE A 79 -25.29 -6.25 12.32
N LEU A 80 -24.96 -5.60 11.20
CA LEU A 80 -25.96 -4.98 10.33
C LEU A 80 -26.74 -6.01 9.50
N GLY A 81 -26.11 -7.12 9.11
CA GLY A 81 -26.79 -8.26 8.51
C GLY A 81 -27.77 -8.92 9.48
N LEU A 82 -27.41 -9.05 10.76
CA LEU A 82 -28.34 -9.54 11.78
C LEU A 82 -29.51 -8.56 12.00
N ALA A 83 -29.22 -7.26 12.09
CA ALA A 83 -30.26 -6.23 12.21
C ALA A 83 -31.22 -6.25 11.02
N TYR A 84 -30.69 -6.44 9.80
CA TYR A 84 -31.47 -6.63 8.59
C TYR A 84 -32.37 -7.87 8.70
N CYS A 85 -31.85 -9.04 9.09
CA CYS A 85 -32.65 -10.25 9.30
C CYS A 85 -33.78 -10.06 10.33
N VAL A 86 -33.54 -9.32 11.41
CA VAL A 86 -34.56 -8.99 12.41
C VAL A 86 -35.62 -8.03 11.85
N SER A 87 -35.25 -7.14 10.93
CA SER A 87 -36.22 -6.27 10.25
C SER A 87 -37.15 -7.00 9.28
N LEU A 88 -36.88 -8.28 8.95
CA LEU A 88 -37.77 -9.09 8.10
C LEU A 88 -39.02 -9.62 8.83
N PHE A 89 -39.06 -9.57 10.17
CA PHE A 89 -40.26 -9.94 10.92
C PHE A 89 -41.34 -8.87 10.75
N SER A 90 -42.57 -9.26 10.39
CA SER A 90 -43.66 -8.34 10.02
C SER A 90 -43.96 -7.25 11.05
N ASP A 91 -43.89 -7.59 12.34
CA ASP A 91 -44.18 -6.64 13.42
C ASP A 91 -43.06 -5.60 13.54
N VAL A 92 -41.81 -6.03 13.32
CA VAL A 92 -40.62 -5.18 13.37
C VAL A 92 -40.51 -4.35 12.09
N SER A 93 -40.79 -4.92 10.92
CA SER A 93 -40.71 -4.22 9.63
C SER A 93 -41.65 -3.02 9.62
N ASN A 94 -42.89 -3.19 10.08
CA ASN A 94 -43.87 -2.11 10.15
C ASN A 94 -43.42 -0.95 11.06
N LEU A 95 -42.74 -1.27 12.17
CA LEU A 95 -42.23 -0.27 13.10
C LEU A 95 -40.97 0.41 12.55
N VAL A 96 -40.05 -0.36 11.98
CA VAL A 96 -38.77 0.15 11.45
C VAL A 96 -39.04 1.03 10.24
N ASP A 97 -39.84 0.57 9.26
CA ASP A 97 -40.15 1.32 8.05
C ASP A 97 -40.84 2.66 8.33
N TYR A 98 -41.53 2.79 9.46
CA TYR A 98 -42.11 4.07 9.86
C TYR A 98 -41.05 5.14 10.15
N TYR A 99 -39.90 4.75 10.71
CA TYR A 99 -38.80 5.67 11.06
C TYR A 99 -37.68 5.69 10.02
N VAL A 100 -37.25 4.50 9.59
CA VAL A 100 -36.12 4.29 8.68
C VAL A 100 -36.46 3.11 7.77
N PRO A 101 -36.56 3.30 6.44
CA PRO A 101 -36.81 2.19 5.52
C PRO A 101 -35.80 1.07 5.75
N TRP A 102 -36.25 -0.18 5.94
CA TRP A 102 -35.36 -1.29 6.29
C TRP A 102 -34.23 -1.49 5.26
N SER A 103 -34.47 -1.14 3.99
CA SER A 103 -33.46 -1.18 2.92
C SER A 103 -32.30 -0.21 3.15
N SER A 104 -32.51 0.86 3.92
CA SER A 104 -31.47 1.82 4.32
C SER A 104 -30.42 1.17 5.24
N ILE A 105 -30.74 0.08 5.95
CA ILE A 105 -29.78 -0.64 6.80
C ILE A 105 -28.60 -1.15 5.95
N MET A 106 -28.89 -1.67 4.75
CA MET A 106 -27.87 -2.15 3.82
C MET A 106 -26.99 -1.02 3.29
N PHE A 107 -27.61 0.11 2.94
CA PHE A 107 -26.88 1.29 2.51
C PHE A 107 -25.97 1.84 3.63
N MET A 108 -26.46 1.88 4.86
CA MET A 108 -25.67 2.25 6.03
C MET A 108 -24.50 1.28 6.28
N ALA A 109 -24.71 -0.02 6.08
CA ALA A 109 -23.63 -1.01 6.19
C ALA A 109 -22.51 -0.75 5.19
N ALA A 110 -22.84 -0.51 3.93
CA ALA A 110 -21.89 -0.17 2.88
C ALA A 110 -21.18 1.18 3.13
N MET A 111 -21.90 2.18 3.65
CA MET A 111 -21.30 3.45 4.04
C MET A 111 -20.28 3.29 5.17
N ILE A 112 -20.64 2.55 6.23
CA ILE A 112 -19.73 2.30 7.35
C ILE A 112 -18.52 1.48 6.91
N ASP A 113 -18.73 0.46 6.06
CA ASP A 113 -17.65 -0.32 5.45
C ASP A 113 -16.66 0.57 4.68
N THR A 114 -17.17 1.44 3.81
CA THR A 114 -16.36 2.41 3.06
C THR A 114 -15.60 3.35 4.03
N PHE A 115 -16.27 3.83 5.07
CA PHE A 115 -15.65 4.69 6.06
C PHE A 115 -14.54 3.98 6.84
N ILE A 116 -14.75 2.73 7.28
CA ILE A 116 -13.75 1.90 7.96
C ILE A 116 -12.53 1.70 7.05
N SER A 117 -12.78 1.30 5.80
CA SER A 117 -11.75 1.01 4.80
C SER A 117 -10.89 2.23 4.45
N VAL A 118 -11.45 3.44 4.51
CA VAL A 118 -10.70 4.68 4.24
C VAL A 118 -10.02 5.22 5.50
N THR A 119 -10.71 5.22 6.64
CA THR A 119 -10.23 5.92 7.84
C THR A 119 -9.18 5.15 8.62
N ILE A 120 -9.31 3.82 8.77
CA ILE A 120 -8.35 3.03 9.54
C ILE A 120 -6.93 3.15 8.96
N PRO A 121 -6.71 2.96 7.64
CA PRO A 121 -5.38 3.13 7.06
C PRO A 121 -4.83 4.54 7.24
N VAL A 122 -5.67 5.57 7.07
CA VAL A 122 -5.26 6.98 7.20
C VAL A 122 -4.86 7.32 8.63
N PHE A 123 -5.65 6.92 9.64
CA PHE A 123 -5.29 7.20 11.04
C PHE A 123 -4.04 6.45 11.47
N PHE A 124 -3.85 5.22 10.98
CA PHE A 124 -2.64 4.46 11.24
C PHE A 124 -1.42 5.14 10.61
N PHE A 125 -1.52 5.56 9.34
CA PHE A 125 -0.47 6.28 8.64
C PHE A 125 -0.14 7.61 9.32
N GLN A 126 -1.15 8.39 9.69
CA GLN A 126 -0.95 9.66 10.39
C GLN A 126 -0.34 9.48 11.78
N ARG A 127 -0.67 8.42 12.51
CA ARG A 127 -0.08 8.15 13.82
C ARG A 127 1.39 7.78 13.71
N ALA A 128 1.74 6.98 12.68
CA ALA A 128 3.15 6.71 12.36
C ALA A 128 3.89 8.02 12.07
N HIS A 129 3.30 8.91 11.27
CA HIS A 129 3.93 10.16 10.85
C HIS A 129 3.94 11.28 11.92
N LYS A 130 2.97 11.31 12.85
CA LYS A 130 2.99 12.27 13.98
C LYS A 130 4.05 11.92 15.02
N SER A 131 4.44 10.64 15.11
CA SER A 131 5.58 10.23 15.93
C SER A 131 6.89 10.85 15.42
N SER A 132 7.02 11.03 14.09
CA SER A 132 8.20 11.65 13.48
C SER A 132 8.14 13.19 13.43
N SER A 133 6.96 13.81 13.24
CA SER A 133 6.88 15.27 12.98
C SER A 133 6.77 16.18 14.22
N HIS A 134 6.35 15.69 15.39
CA HIS A 134 6.14 16.56 16.57
C HIS A 134 7.40 16.89 17.39
N SER A 135 8.59 16.57 16.87
CA SER A 135 9.87 17.06 17.39
C SER A 135 10.48 18.19 16.54
N GLU A 136 9.64 19.00 15.89
CA GLU A 136 10.04 20.31 15.38
C GLU A 136 9.21 21.39 16.08
N ASN A 137 9.78 21.94 17.15
CA ASN A 137 9.42 23.28 17.55
C ASN A 137 9.79 24.21 16.40
N ALA A 138 8.78 24.51 15.60
CA ALA A 138 8.64 25.70 14.80
C ALA A 138 9.34 26.91 15.47
N LYS A 139 10.37 27.42 14.78
CA LYS A 139 10.58 28.88 14.63
C LYS A 139 11.56 29.33 13.55
N ASN A 140 12.27 28.46 12.82
CA ASN A 140 13.15 28.88 11.72
C ASN A 140 12.84 28.11 10.41
N ALA A 141 11.76 28.50 9.73
CA ALA A 141 11.06 27.67 8.74
C ALA A 141 11.59 27.70 7.28
N ASN A 142 12.71 28.35 6.95
CA ASN A 142 13.13 28.50 5.54
C ASN A 142 14.49 27.86 5.17
N SER A 143 15.17 27.16 6.08
CA SER A 143 16.48 26.51 5.76
C SER A 143 16.67 25.13 6.39
N ALA A 144 15.60 24.49 6.89
CA ALA A 144 15.70 23.23 7.64
C ALA A 144 15.32 21.96 6.85
N ASN A 145 14.64 22.07 5.70
CA ASN A 145 14.17 20.90 4.96
C ASN A 145 15.31 20.05 4.35
N ASP A 146 16.40 20.67 3.87
CA ASP A 146 17.52 19.92 3.28
C ASP A 146 18.31 19.12 4.33
N ASN A 147 18.39 19.61 5.57
CA ASN A 147 19.15 18.94 6.63
C ASN A 147 18.43 17.69 7.17
N MET A 148 17.09 17.65 7.15
CA MET A 148 16.35 16.51 7.67
C MET A 148 16.41 15.30 6.74
N GLN A 149 16.32 15.51 5.43
CA GLN A 149 16.44 14.43 4.45
C GLN A 149 17.85 13.84 4.43
N SER A 150 18.87 14.69 4.59
CA SER A 150 20.27 14.26 4.73
C SER A 150 20.54 13.37 5.96
N SER A 151 19.84 13.62 7.08
CA SER A 151 19.97 12.77 8.26
C SER A 151 19.36 11.39 8.06
N ALA A 152 18.18 11.32 7.43
CA ALA A 152 17.51 10.05 7.18
C ALA A 152 18.29 9.17 6.20
N THR A 153 18.83 9.75 5.13
CA THR A 153 19.66 8.99 4.15
C THR A 153 20.94 8.46 4.78
N ASN A 154 21.54 9.18 5.72
CA ASN A 154 22.69 8.70 6.48
C ASN A 154 22.32 7.48 7.35
N ASP A 155 21.21 7.54 8.08
CA ASP A 155 20.74 6.42 8.91
C ASP A 155 20.38 5.18 8.07
N ILE A 156 19.75 5.39 6.91
CA ILE A 156 19.45 4.33 5.94
C ILE A 156 20.74 3.67 5.48
N THR A 157 21.75 4.48 5.12
CA THR A 157 23.07 3.99 4.74
C THR A 157 23.73 3.18 5.84
N MET A 158 23.61 3.60 7.11
CA MET A 158 24.11 2.83 8.26
C MET A 158 23.40 1.48 8.39
N CYS A 159 22.07 1.45 8.23
CA CYS A 159 21.29 0.21 8.26
C CYS A 159 21.68 -0.74 7.13
N LEU A 160 21.88 -0.22 5.92
CA LEU A 160 22.23 -1.00 4.74
C LEU A 160 23.65 -1.56 4.80
N LYS A 161 24.60 -0.85 5.43
CA LYS A 161 25.99 -1.29 5.56
C LYS A 161 26.23 -2.21 6.77
N HIS A 162 25.35 -2.21 7.76
CA HIS A 162 25.55 -3.00 8.98
C HIS A 162 25.14 -4.48 8.78
N PRO A 163 26.05 -5.45 9.00
CA PRO A 163 25.83 -6.85 8.61
C PRO A 163 24.70 -7.55 9.37
N GLU A 164 24.44 -7.17 10.62
CA GLU A 164 23.33 -7.76 11.40
C GLU A 164 21.98 -7.09 11.12
N ILE A 165 21.97 -5.81 10.73
CA ILE A 165 20.74 -5.03 10.55
C ILE A 165 20.24 -5.16 9.11
N TYR A 166 21.15 -5.22 8.14
CA TYR A 166 20.81 -5.43 6.73
C TYR A 166 19.82 -6.61 6.50
N PRO A 167 20.06 -7.84 6.98
CA PRO A 167 19.12 -8.95 6.75
C PRO A 167 17.77 -8.72 7.44
N LEU A 168 17.73 -8.00 8.56
CA LEU A 168 16.48 -7.63 9.23
C LEU A 168 15.72 -6.59 8.41
N PHE A 169 16.42 -5.58 7.87
CA PHE A 169 15.84 -4.53 7.06
C PHE A 169 15.35 -5.07 5.70
N LEU A 170 16.13 -5.94 5.06
CA LEU A 170 15.73 -6.66 3.86
C LEU A 170 14.48 -7.52 4.13
N SER A 171 14.49 -8.32 5.20
CA SER A 171 13.34 -9.14 5.57
C SER A 171 12.10 -8.30 5.95
N PHE A 172 12.31 -7.05 6.37
CA PHE A 172 11.23 -6.09 6.58
C PHE A 172 10.69 -5.55 5.24
N GLY A 173 11.58 -5.19 4.30
CA GLY A 173 11.22 -4.78 2.94
C GLY A 173 10.46 -5.86 2.15
N GLU A 174 10.92 -7.12 2.22
CA GLU A 174 10.22 -8.27 1.61
C GLU A 174 8.79 -8.42 2.14
N ARG A 175 8.59 -8.27 3.46
CA ARG A 175 7.25 -8.32 4.08
C ARG A 175 6.39 -7.10 3.77
N SER A 176 7.02 -6.01 3.38
CA SER A 176 6.36 -4.77 2.99
C SER A 176 6.16 -4.69 1.47
N TYR A 177 6.51 -5.75 0.73
CA TYR A 177 6.47 -5.82 -0.73
C TYR A 177 7.25 -4.69 -1.43
N ALA A 178 8.33 -4.23 -0.79
CA ALA A 178 9.23 -3.20 -1.32
C ALA A 178 10.73 -3.56 -1.10
N PRO A 179 11.22 -4.77 -1.48
CA PRO A 179 12.63 -5.12 -1.33
C PRO A 179 13.54 -4.54 -2.43
N GLU A 180 12.98 -4.06 -3.53
CA GLU A 180 13.69 -3.69 -4.76
C GLU A 180 14.77 -2.62 -4.55
N ASP A 181 14.48 -1.55 -3.82
CA ASP A 181 15.47 -0.49 -3.55
C ASP A 181 16.61 -0.99 -2.64
N ILE A 182 16.33 -1.90 -1.68
CA ILE A 182 17.35 -2.50 -0.80
C ILE A 182 18.29 -3.40 -1.63
N LEU A 183 17.72 -4.25 -2.48
CA LEU A 183 18.48 -5.16 -3.33
C LEU A 183 19.27 -4.42 -4.40
N CYS A 184 18.69 -3.36 -4.98
CA CYS A 184 19.37 -2.49 -5.92
C CYS A 184 20.58 -1.80 -5.28
N TYR A 185 20.41 -1.23 -4.07
CA TYR A 185 21.50 -0.60 -3.33
C TYR A 185 22.68 -1.57 -3.12
N ASN A 186 22.40 -2.79 -2.65
CA ASN A 186 23.43 -3.80 -2.46
C ASN A 186 24.16 -4.15 -3.78
N LEU A 187 23.43 -4.21 -4.90
CA LEU A 187 24.02 -4.45 -6.22
C LEU A 187 24.93 -3.28 -6.66
N VAL A 188 24.56 -2.03 -6.33
CA VAL A 188 25.40 -0.85 -6.57
C VAL A 188 26.67 -0.88 -5.70
N GLU A 189 26.58 -1.26 -4.44
CA GLU A 189 27.76 -1.44 -3.58
C GLU A 189 28.69 -2.56 -4.09
N GLN A 190 28.13 -3.67 -4.59
CA GLN A 190 28.91 -4.71 -5.26
C GLN A 190 29.59 -4.19 -6.54
N PHE A 191 28.93 -3.33 -7.32
CA PHE A 191 29.52 -2.70 -8.50
C PHE A 191 30.75 -1.87 -8.14
N LYS A 192 30.68 -1.05 -7.08
CA LYS A 192 31.79 -0.21 -6.61
C LYS A 192 33.03 -1.03 -6.30
N ASN A 193 32.84 -2.17 -5.63
CA ASN A 193 33.91 -3.07 -5.20
C ASN A 193 34.36 -4.09 -6.26
N SER A 194 33.70 -4.15 -7.41
CA SER A 194 33.96 -5.15 -8.46
C SER A 194 35.04 -4.73 -9.46
N SER A 195 35.67 -5.73 -10.09
CA SER A 195 36.56 -5.52 -11.25
C SER A 195 35.80 -5.03 -12.47
N GLN A 196 36.49 -4.39 -13.44
CA GLN A 196 35.88 -3.86 -14.66
C GLN A 196 35.03 -4.89 -15.44
N ARG A 197 35.48 -6.15 -15.52
CA ARG A 197 34.73 -7.23 -16.17
C ARG A 197 33.40 -7.51 -15.46
N ASN A 198 33.40 -7.51 -14.13
CA ASN A 198 32.20 -7.77 -13.35
C ASN A 198 31.27 -6.56 -13.32
N ARG A 199 31.82 -5.33 -13.31
CA ARG A 199 31.04 -4.09 -13.44
C ARG A 199 30.16 -4.09 -14.68
N LYS A 200 30.69 -4.51 -15.84
CA LYS A 200 29.90 -4.66 -17.08
C LYS A 200 28.71 -5.60 -16.90
N LYS A 201 28.92 -6.76 -16.27
CA LYS A 201 27.84 -7.73 -16.00
C LYS A 201 26.79 -7.15 -15.05
N ILE A 202 27.23 -6.44 -14.01
CA ILE A 202 26.33 -5.81 -13.04
C ILE A 202 25.48 -4.74 -13.71
N VAL A 203 26.05 -3.88 -14.57
CA VAL A 203 25.28 -2.86 -15.33
C VAL A 203 24.19 -3.51 -16.16
N CYS A 204 24.50 -4.58 -16.92
CA CYS A 204 23.48 -5.29 -17.68
C CYS A 204 22.38 -5.88 -16.78
N THR A 205 22.79 -6.55 -15.69
CA THR A 205 21.85 -7.13 -14.71
C THR A 205 20.95 -6.06 -14.10
N LEU A 206 21.52 -4.90 -13.77
CA LEU A 206 20.83 -3.80 -13.14
C LEU A 206 19.75 -3.23 -14.08
N CYS A 207 20.10 -2.99 -15.34
CA CYS A 207 19.14 -2.54 -16.34
C CYS A 207 18.00 -3.55 -16.53
N ASP A 208 18.33 -4.84 -16.64
CA ASP A 208 17.34 -5.89 -16.94
C ASP A 208 16.44 -6.24 -15.75
N THR A 209 16.94 -6.07 -14.53
CA THR A 209 16.23 -6.47 -13.30
C THR A 209 15.48 -5.31 -12.65
N TYR A 210 15.99 -4.07 -12.76
CA TYR A 210 15.49 -2.91 -11.99
C TYR A 210 15.03 -1.72 -12.83
N LEU A 211 15.70 -1.42 -13.96
CA LEU A 211 15.46 -0.16 -14.67
C LEU A 211 14.53 -0.26 -15.88
N LYS A 212 14.47 -1.42 -16.55
CA LYS A 212 13.60 -1.61 -17.71
C LYS A 212 12.13 -1.61 -17.29
N HIS A 213 11.29 -1.13 -18.20
CA HIS A 213 9.85 -1.25 -18.04
C HIS A 213 9.45 -2.73 -17.96
N ALA A 214 8.58 -3.08 -17.01
CA ALA A 214 8.18 -4.45 -16.71
C ALA A 214 9.35 -5.36 -16.25
N ALA A 215 10.43 -4.78 -15.74
CA ALA A 215 11.46 -5.55 -15.05
C ALA A 215 10.89 -6.19 -13.78
N PRO A 216 11.38 -7.37 -13.36
CA PRO A 216 10.80 -8.13 -12.25
C PRO A 216 10.86 -7.38 -10.91
N LEU A 217 11.88 -6.54 -10.71
CA LEU A 217 12.04 -5.70 -9.52
C LEU A 217 12.15 -4.23 -9.96
N GLN A 218 11.25 -3.80 -10.86
CA GLN A 218 11.24 -2.46 -11.41
C GLN A 218 11.19 -1.41 -10.28
N LEU A 219 12.15 -0.49 -10.28
CA LEU A 219 12.20 0.59 -9.30
C LEU A 219 11.10 1.63 -9.56
N ASN A 220 10.59 2.22 -8.47
CA ASN A 220 9.69 3.35 -8.53
C ASN A 220 10.47 4.64 -8.88
N LEU A 221 10.57 4.94 -10.17
CA LEU A 221 11.33 6.08 -10.71
C LEU A 221 10.39 7.12 -11.31
N SER A 222 10.62 8.40 -11.00
CA SER A 222 9.94 9.50 -11.70
C SER A 222 10.51 9.69 -13.11
N ASN A 223 9.77 10.35 -14.00
CA ASN A 223 10.27 10.65 -15.36
C ASN A 223 11.59 11.44 -15.33
N GLN A 224 11.76 12.34 -14.37
CA GLN A 224 13.00 13.11 -14.20
C GLN A 224 14.17 12.21 -13.75
N ASP A 225 13.89 11.16 -12.97
CA ASP A 225 14.90 10.20 -12.57
C ASP A 225 15.32 9.32 -13.74
N VAL A 226 14.37 8.92 -14.60
CA VAL A 226 14.66 8.15 -15.83
C VAL A 226 15.62 8.90 -16.75
N GLU A 227 15.45 10.21 -16.94
CA GLU A 227 16.37 11.04 -17.73
C GLU A 227 17.79 11.03 -17.17
N LYS A 228 17.95 11.13 -15.84
CA LYS A 228 19.25 11.07 -15.17
C LYS A 228 19.93 9.71 -15.29
N LEU A 229 19.17 8.65 -15.60
CA LEU A 229 19.65 7.29 -15.79
C LEU A 229 19.93 6.94 -17.27
N ALA A 230 19.66 7.86 -18.22
CA ALA A 230 19.97 7.67 -19.64
C ALA A 230 21.41 7.20 -19.90
N PRO A 231 22.47 7.71 -19.23
CA PRO A 231 23.83 7.24 -19.43
C PRO A 231 24.02 5.74 -19.12
N ILE A 232 23.24 5.18 -18.18
CA ILE A 232 23.31 3.77 -17.80
C ILE A 232 22.77 2.89 -18.94
N PHE A 233 21.67 3.29 -19.57
CA PHE A 233 21.11 2.58 -20.72
C PHE A 233 22.04 2.64 -21.94
N GLU A 234 22.64 3.81 -22.22
CA GLU A 234 23.66 3.95 -23.27
C GLU A 234 24.88 3.05 -23.00
N MET A 235 25.32 2.98 -21.74
CA MET A 235 26.43 2.12 -21.34
C MET A 235 26.07 0.64 -21.54
N GLN A 236 24.85 0.22 -21.18
CA GLN A 236 24.37 -1.14 -21.44
C GLN A 236 24.41 -1.48 -22.94
N GLN A 237 23.95 -0.58 -23.81
CA GLN A 237 23.98 -0.77 -25.26
C GLN A 237 25.41 -0.93 -25.78
N LYS A 238 26.35 -0.07 -25.36
CA LYS A 238 27.76 -0.17 -25.73
C LYS A 238 28.40 -1.49 -25.28
N ILE A 239 28.07 -1.98 -24.09
CA ILE A 239 28.54 -3.29 -23.59
C ILE A 239 28.00 -4.42 -24.47
N LEU A 240 26.73 -4.36 -24.87
CA LEU A 240 26.12 -5.37 -25.74
C LEU A 240 26.75 -5.38 -27.14
N GLU A 241 27.07 -4.20 -27.69
CA GLU A 241 27.77 -4.07 -28.98
C GLU A 241 29.21 -4.60 -28.91
N GLU A 242 29.97 -4.26 -27.85
CA GLU A 242 31.32 -4.80 -27.63
C GLU A 242 31.29 -6.34 -27.57
N ASN A 243 30.30 -6.91 -26.87
CA ASN A 243 30.14 -8.35 -26.77
C ASN A 243 29.81 -8.99 -28.13
N LYS A 244 28.97 -8.37 -28.97
CA LYS A 244 28.69 -8.84 -30.34
C LYS A 244 29.94 -8.80 -31.22
N GLN A 245 30.74 -7.75 -31.13
CA GLN A 245 31.97 -7.60 -31.93
C GLN A 245 33.05 -8.62 -31.57
N ARG A 246 33.18 -8.99 -30.29
CA ARG A 246 34.12 -10.04 -29.83
C ARG A 246 33.89 -11.40 -30.47
N PHE A 247 32.66 -11.70 -30.88
CA PHE A 247 32.36 -12.93 -31.63
C PHE A 247 32.75 -12.84 -33.11
N SER A 248 32.97 -11.64 -33.66
CA SER A 248 33.10 -11.40 -35.10
C SER A 248 34.55 -11.21 -35.58
N MET A 249 35.45 -10.57 -34.81
CA MET A 249 36.87 -10.43 -35.21
C MET A 249 37.83 -10.24 -34.03
N SER A 250 39.06 -10.72 -34.19
CA SER A 250 40.17 -10.71 -33.23
C SER A 250 40.83 -9.35 -33.00
N THR A 251 40.15 -8.24 -33.31
CA THR A 251 40.72 -6.91 -33.19
C THR A 251 40.77 -6.49 -31.72
N LEU A 252 41.96 -6.11 -31.26
CA LEU A 252 42.28 -5.71 -29.89
C LEU A 252 41.60 -4.36 -29.55
N SER A 253 40.30 -4.36 -29.31
CA SER A 253 39.58 -3.15 -28.89
C SER A 253 39.98 -2.79 -27.45
N ARG A 254 40.29 -1.51 -27.24
CA ARG A 254 40.51 -0.93 -25.91
C ARG A 254 39.21 -1.10 -25.13
N GLY A 255 39.22 -1.93 -24.08
CA GLY A 255 38.01 -2.28 -23.36
C GLY A 255 37.33 -1.05 -22.74
N ILE A 256 36.00 -1.02 -22.76
CA ILE A 256 35.21 0.03 -22.09
C ILE A 256 35.55 0.02 -20.59
N GLU A 257 36.01 1.15 -20.06
CA GLU A 257 36.23 1.37 -18.63
C GLU A 257 35.03 2.10 -18.03
N ILE A 258 34.48 1.54 -16.94
CA ILE A 258 33.33 2.13 -16.24
C ILE A 258 33.82 2.66 -14.88
N PRO A 259 33.63 3.96 -14.60
CA PRO A 259 34.10 4.55 -13.35
C PRO A 259 33.28 4.02 -12.16
N SER A 260 33.87 4.00 -10.97
CA SER A 260 33.23 3.42 -9.76
C SER A 260 32.04 4.23 -9.26
N ASN A 261 32.02 5.54 -9.51
CA ASN A 261 30.95 6.47 -9.15
C ASN A 261 29.83 6.55 -10.21
N PHE A 262 29.87 5.71 -11.26
CA PHE A 262 28.91 5.74 -12.36
C PHE A 262 27.44 5.55 -11.91
N LEU A 263 27.22 4.84 -10.80
CA LEU A 263 25.89 4.50 -10.28
C LEU A 263 25.47 5.34 -9.06
N ASP A 264 26.20 6.42 -8.72
CA ASP A 264 25.92 7.21 -7.50
C ASP A 264 24.52 7.85 -7.53
N ASN A 265 24.07 8.32 -8.69
CA ASN A 265 22.71 8.86 -8.84
C ASN A 265 21.63 7.82 -8.54
N LEU A 266 21.83 6.59 -9.03
CA LEU A 266 20.89 5.49 -8.79
C LEU A 266 20.86 5.08 -7.32
N GLN A 267 22.01 5.10 -6.66
CA GLN A 267 22.11 4.86 -5.22
C GLN A 267 21.34 5.91 -4.42
N GLN A 268 21.51 7.20 -4.73
CA GLN A 268 20.77 8.29 -4.07
C GLN A 268 19.26 8.18 -4.29
N MET A 269 18.83 7.76 -5.48
CA MET A 269 17.40 7.51 -5.76
C MET A 269 16.86 6.36 -4.91
N SER A 270 17.61 5.26 -4.80
CA SER A 270 17.23 4.11 -3.98
C SER A 270 17.13 4.51 -2.50
N GLU A 271 18.10 5.27 -1.97
CA GLU A 271 18.06 5.79 -0.60
C GLU A 271 16.83 6.68 -0.36
N ARG A 272 16.50 7.55 -1.31
CA ARG A 272 15.32 8.43 -1.22
C ARG A 272 14.02 7.63 -1.19
N ASN A 273 13.90 6.59 -2.02
CA ASN A 273 12.72 5.73 -2.06
C ASN A 273 12.57 4.91 -0.76
N LEU A 274 13.69 4.59 -0.11
CA LEU A 274 13.71 3.84 1.16
C LEU A 274 13.27 4.64 2.38
N VAL A 275 13.09 5.96 2.30
CA VAL A 275 12.76 6.81 3.47
C VAL A 275 11.51 6.31 4.20
N ASP A 276 10.41 6.09 3.48
CA ASP A 276 9.15 5.62 4.06
C ASP A 276 9.28 4.21 4.68
N LEU A 277 9.99 3.31 4.00
CA LEU A 277 10.25 1.96 4.51
C LEU A 277 11.11 2.01 5.78
N TYR A 278 12.13 2.88 5.79
CA TYR A 278 13.02 3.07 6.93
C TYR A 278 12.30 3.65 8.14
N GLU A 279 11.44 4.65 7.98
CA GLU A 279 10.67 5.22 9.11
C GLU A 279 9.83 4.13 9.80
N ARG A 280 9.18 3.26 9.02
CA ARG A 280 8.40 2.13 9.55
C ARG A 280 9.28 1.07 10.19
N PHE A 281 10.42 0.77 9.58
CA PHE A 281 11.40 -0.17 10.13
C PHE A 281 11.96 0.35 11.46
N TYR A 282 12.24 1.64 11.53
CA TYR A 282 12.74 2.33 12.71
C TYR A 282 11.73 2.26 13.85
N GLU A 283 10.45 2.56 13.60
CA GLU A 283 9.42 2.45 14.64
C GLU A 283 9.28 1.00 15.16
N ALA A 284 9.36 0.01 14.27
CA ALA A 284 9.28 -1.40 14.63
C ALA A 284 10.52 -1.92 15.40
N HIS A 285 11.70 -1.35 15.16
CA HIS A 285 12.98 -1.84 15.69
C HIS A 285 13.77 -0.78 16.47
N ARG A 286 13.10 0.25 17.00
CA ARG A 286 13.70 1.44 17.62
C ARG A 286 14.78 1.11 18.65
N LYS A 287 14.49 0.18 19.56
CA LYS A 287 15.42 -0.25 20.62
C LYS A 287 16.69 -0.88 20.03
N LEU A 288 16.51 -1.79 19.08
CA LEU A 288 17.61 -2.49 18.42
C LEU A 288 18.53 -1.51 17.66
N LEU A 289 17.95 -0.57 16.92
CA LEU A 289 18.72 0.42 16.15
C LEU A 289 19.48 1.38 17.06
N LYS A 290 18.89 1.80 18.18
CA LYS A 290 19.58 2.60 19.19
C LYS A 290 20.76 1.84 19.79
N ASP A 291 20.57 0.57 20.15
CA ASP A 291 21.59 -0.24 20.80
C ASP A 291 22.75 -0.59 19.87
N LYS A 292 22.46 -0.90 18.59
CA LYS A 292 23.45 -1.39 17.62
C LYS A 292 24.12 -0.30 16.80
N LEU A 293 23.37 0.72 16.39
CA LEU A 293 23.86 1.76 15.49
C LEU A 293 24.06 3.10 16.19
N GLY A 294 23.66 3.23 17.45
CA GLY A 294 23.69 4.52 18.14
C GLY A 294 22.74 5.55 17.52
N ILE A 295 21.78 5.11 16.69
CA ILE A 295 20.77 5.98 16.09
C ILE A 295 19.81 6.35 17.21
N VAL A 296 20.13 7.43 17.92
CA VAL A 296 19.23 8.06 18.88
C VAL A 296 18.26 8.89 18.05
N GLY A 297 17.19 8.27 17.55
CA GLY A 297 16.15 9.07 16.93
C GLY A 297 15.56 10.01 17.98
N LYS A 298 15.11 11.18 17.51
CA LYS A 298 14.62 12.28 18.34
C LYS A 298 13.70 11.73 19.43
N THR A 299 14.17 11.74 20.69
CA THR A 299 13.45 11.13 21.81
C THR A 299 12.07 11.79 21.88
N ASN A 300 11.03 10.97 21.84
CA ASN A 300 9.66 11.46 21.96
C ASN A 300 9.56 12.17 23.32
N ARG A 301 9.36 13.51 23.35
CA ARG A 301 9.36 14.32 24.59
C ARG A 301 8.45 13.76 25.70
N ARG A 302 7.47 12.92 25.35
CA ARG A 302 6.65 12.17 26.31
C ARG A 302 7.45 11.20 27.18
N GLU A 303 8.42 10.47 26.62
CA GLU A 303 9.29 9.59 27.40
C GLU A 303 10.22 10.41 28.31
N GLU A 304 10.73 11.55 27.83
CA GLU A 304 11.50 12.47 28.68
C GLU A 304 10.66 13.11 29.78
N CYS A 305 9.39 13.45 29.52
CA CYS A 305 8.47 13.94 30.55
C CYS A 305 8.14 12.86 31.58
N LEU A 306 7.96 11.60 31.17
CA LEU A 306 7.71 10.48 32.09
C LEU A 306 8.93 10.12 32.92
N LEU A 307 10.14 10.18 32.34
CA LEU A 307 11.39 10.01 33.07
C LEU A 307 11.59 11.17 34.06
N ARG A 308 11.35 12.42 33.64
CA ARG A 308 11.43 13.59 34.54
C ARG A 308 10.36 13.60 35.63
N SER A 309 9.18 13.01 35.41
CA SER A 309 8.18 12.86 36.47
C SER A 309 8.58 11.81 37.49
N ASN A 310 9.24 10.73 37.05
CA ASN A 310 9.78 9.71 37.96
C ASN A 310 11.02 10.16 38.72
N GLU A 311 11.81 11.10 38.21
CA GLU A 311 12.95 11.69 38.94
C GLU A 311 12.52 12.73 39.99
N ARG A 312 11.27 13.22 39.94
CA ARG A 312 10.71 14.20 40.88
C ARG A 312 9.81 13.58 41.96
N ALA A 313 9.52 12.28 41.86
CA ALA A 313 8.75 11.52 42.84
C ALA A 313 9.72 10.73 43.74
#